data_AF-A0A8B7BEF6-F1
#
_entry.id   AF-A0A8B7BEF6-F1
#
_cell.length_a   1.000
_cell.length_b   1.000
_cell.length_c   1.000
_cell.angle_alpha   90.00
_cell.angle_beta   90.00
_cell.angle_gamma   90.00
#
_symmetry.space_group_name_H-M   'P 1'
#
loop_
_entity.id
_entity.type
_entity.pdbx_description
1 polymer ?
#
loop_
_entity_poly.entity_id
_entity_poly.type
_entity_poly.pdbx_seq_one_letter_code
_entity_poly.pdbx_strand_id
1 'polypeptide(L)'
;VPISSAVAGVAVGLVTKNNSEKSEIEDYRLLTDILGIEDYNGDMDFKIAGTNKGITALQADIKLPGIPIKIVMEAIQQASVAKKEILQIMNKTIAKPRASRKENGPVVETVQVPLSKRSKFVGPGGYNLKKLQAETGVTISQMDEETFSVFAPTPSAMHEARDFITEICKDDQEQQLEFGAVYTATITEIRDTGVMVKLYPNMTAVLLHNTQLDQRK
;
A
#
# COMPACT_ATOMS: atom_id res chain seq x y z
N VAL A 1 0.75 11.08 -5.28
CA VAL A 1 0.00 11.33 -4.02
C VAL A 1 -0.70 12.68 -4.17
N PRO A 2 -2.03 12.74 -4.00
CA PRO A 2 -2.80 13.97 -4.14
C PRO A 2 -2.63 14.86 -2.89
N ILE A 3 -1.48 15.51 -2.76
CA ILE A 3 -1.26 16.51 -1.70
C ILE A 3 -2.05 17.79 -2.00
N SER A 4 -2.57 18.44 -0.97
CA SER A 4 -3.37 19.67 -1.11
C SER A 4 -2.52 20.89 -1.49
N SER A 5 -1.24 20.90 -1.12
CA SER A 5 -0.27 21.96 -1.44
C SER A 5 1.17 21.47 -1.23
N ALA A 6 2.12 22.05 -1.97
CA ALA A 6 3.54 21.85 -1.70
C ALA A 6 3.94 22.45 -0.34
N VAL A 7 4.87 21.79 0.34
CA VAL A 7 5.42 22.18 1.64
C VAL A 7 6.93 22.32 1.50
N ALA A 8 7.49 23.40 2.05
CA ALA A 8 8.93 23.60 2.17
C ALA A 8 9.28 23.97 3.61
N GLY A 9 10.53 23.75 3.99
CA GLY A 9 11.07 24.17 5.28
C GLY A 9 12.40 24.88 5.13
N VAL A 10 12.75 25.66 6.14
CA VAL A 10 14.01 26.40 6.23
C VAL A 10 14.45 26.46 7.70
N ALA A 11 15.75 26.48 7.93
CA ALA A 11 16.34 26.73 9.23
C ALA A 11 16.77 28.21 9.34
N VAL A 12 16.48 28.83 10.48
CA VAL A 12 16.92 30.18 10.81
C VAL A 12 17.77 30.11 12.07
N GLY A 13 19.00 30.61 11.98
CA GLY A 13 19.90 30.72 13.11
C GLY A 13 19.85 32.08 13.78
N LEU A 14 20.39 32.13 14.99
CA LEU A 14 20.62 33.37 15.72
C LEU A 14 22.09 33.43 16.14
N VAL A 15 22.70 34.59 15.98
CA VAL A 15 23.96 34.93 16.65
C VAL A 15 23.73 36.20 17.44
N THR A 16 24.05 36.16 18.73
CA THR A 16 23.87 37.26 19.68
C THR A 16 25.20 37.79 20.17
N LYS A 17 25.22 39.08 20.48
CA LYS A 17 26.26 39.72 21.26
C LYS A 17 25.66 40.07 22.62
N ASN A 18 26.13 39.40 23.67
CA ASN A 18 25.61 39.55 25.02
C ASN A 18 26.52 40.44 25.87
N ASN A 19 25.94 41.26 26.75
CA ASN A 19 26.69 41.97 27.77
C ASN A 19 26.87 41.07 29.01
N SER A 20 28.11 40.79 29.38
CA SER A 20 28.45 39.92 30.52
C SER A 20 27.92 40.41 31.88
N GLU A 21 27.56 41.68 32.01
CA GLU A 21 27.11 42.26 33.27
C GLU A 21 25.58 42.28 33.45
N LYS A 22 24.80 42.16 32.36
CA LYS A 22 23.33 42.42 32.41
C LYS A 22 22.44 41.30 31.85
N SER A 23 23.00 40.22 31.31
CA SER A 23 22.21 39.14 30.67
C SER A 23 21.24 39.66 29.59
N GLU A 24 21.61 40.77 28.95
CA GLU A 24 20.83 41.41 27.88
C GLU A 24 21.57 41.25 26.54
N ILE A 25 20.78 41.04 25.48
CA ILE A 25 21.26 40.97 24.09
C ILE A 25 21.50 42.40 23.60
N GLU A 26 22.76 42.78 23.36
CA GLU A 26 23.14 44.11 22.85
C GLU A 26 22.89 44.24 21.34
N ASP A 27 23.25 43.19 20.59
CA ASP A 27 23.02 43.09 19.14
C ASP A 27 22.77 41.63 18.77
N TYR A 28 22.07 41.40 17.67
CA TYR A 28 21.85 40.06 17.15
C TYR A 28 21.68 40.06 15.63
N ARG A 29 21.96 38.91 15.01
CA ARG A 29 21.72 38.67 13.59
C ARG A 29 20.97 37.36 13.42
N LEU A 30 19.96 37.39 12.57
CA LEU A 30 19.22 36.23 12.12
C LEU A 30 19.81 35.75 10.80
N LEU A 31 20.14 34.46 10.73
CA LEU A 31 20.73 33.83 9.56
C LEU A 31 19.70 32.94 8.90
N THR A 32 19.50 33.06 7.60
CA THR A 32 18.59 32.20 6.84
C THR A 32 19.35 31.07 6.18
N ASP A 33 18.78 29.86 6.24
CA ASP A 33 19.33 28.65 5.62
C ASP A 33 20.73 28.32 6.17
N ILE A 34 20.79 28.18 7.49
CA ILE A 34 22.05 28.02 8.22
C ILE A 34 22.79 26.73 7.86
N LEU A 35 24.12 26.84 7.84
CA LEU A 35 25.04 25.73 7.75
C LEU A 35 25.26 25.07 9.12
N GLY A 36 25.78 23.85 9.13
CA GLY A 36 26.05 23.12 10.38
C GLY A 36 27.04 23.84 11.32
N ILE A 37 27.97 24.63 10.79
CA ILE A 37 28.89 25.45 11.60
C ILE A 37 28.18 26.65 12.24
N GLU A 38 27.20 27.22 11.56
CA GLU A 38 26.40 28.35 12.05
C GLU A 38 25.35 27.90 13.06
N ASP A 39 24.82 26.68 12.92
CA ASP A 39 24.07 26.01 13.98
C ASP A 39 24.97 25.80 15.19
N TYR A 40 26.08 25.06 15.05
CA TYR A 40 26.93 24.66 16.18
C TYR A 40 27.43 25.86 17.00
N ASN A 41 27.91 26.92 16.34
CA ASN A 41 28.41 28.13 16.99
C ASN A 41 27.32 29.19 17.25
N GLY A 42 26.09 28.96 16.79
CA GLY A 42 24.96 29.87 16.96
C GLY A 42 24.22 29.65 18.27
N ASP A 43 23.31 30.57 18.56
CA ASP A 43 22.54 30.68 19.80
C ASP A 43 21.13 30.09 19.69
N MET A 44 20.68 29.82 18.46
CA MET A 44 19.37 29.23 18.16
C MET A 44 19.43 28.46 16.84
N ASP A 45 18.76 27.31 16.79
CA ASP A 45 18.40 26.59 15.58
C ASP A 45 16.86 26.53 15.47
N PHE A 46 16.31 27.36 14.58
CA PHE A 46 14.88 27.53 14.40
C PHE A 46 14.43 26.94 13.07
N LYS A 47 13.84 25.76 13.11
CA LYS A 47 13.33 25.04 11.95
C LYS A 47 11.84 25.30 11.80
N ILE A 48 11.44 25.73 10.60
CA ILE A 48 10.04 25.97 10.30
C ILE A 48 9.70 25.40 8.93
N ALA A 49 8.54 24.75 8.85
CA ALA A 49 8.02 24.19 7.61
C ALA A 49 6.57 24.59 7.39
N GLY A 50 6.16 24.67 6.13
CA GLY A 50 4.78 25.00 5.80
C GLY A 50 4.50 25.15 4.32
N THR A 51 3.26 25.51 4.03
CA THR A 51 2.81 25.85 2.68
C THR A 51 2.99 27.35 2.44
N ASN A 52 2.64 27.83 1.23
CA ASN A 52 2.61 29.27 0.93
C ASN A 52 1.62 30.05 1.84
N LYS A 53 0.59 29.38 2.38
CA LYS A 53 -0.50 30.01 3.14
C LYS A 53 -0.33 29.91 4.66
N GLY A 54 0.56 29.06 5.16
CA GLY A 54 0.65 28.81 6.59
C GLY A 54 1.85 27.97 6.99
N ILE A 55 1.96 27.77 8.30
CA ILE A 55 3.00 26.95 8.96
C ILE A 55 2.37 25.60 9.29
N THR A 56 3.07 24.51 9.02
CA THR A 56 2.63 23.14 9.33
C THR A 56 3.44 22.53 10.47
N ALA A 57 4.70 22.93 10.63
CA ALA A 57 5.57 22.47 11.70
C ALA A 57 6.56 23.55 12.11
N LEU A 58 6.94 23.54 13.37
CA LEU A 58 7.88 24.46 13.98
C LEU A 58 8.65 23.72 15.07
N GLN A 59 9.98 23.83 15.03
CA GLN A 59 10.88 23.31 16.04
C GLN A 59 11.92 24.38 16.32
N ALA A 60 12.03 24.80 17.58
CA ALA A 60 12.99 25.79 18.02
C ALA A 60 13.91 25.16 19.07
N ASP A 61 15.19 25.04 18.76
CA ASP A 61 16.23 24.68 19.72
C ASP A 61 16.98 25.94 20.10
N ILE A 62 16.82 26.37 21.36
CA ILE A 62 17.39 27.62 21.87
C ILE A 62 18.51 27.25 22.83
N LYS A 63 19.74 27.67 22.50
CA LYS A 63 20.95 27.36 23.28
C LYS A 63 21.21 28.40 24.37
N LEU A 64 20.60 29.57 24.24
CA LEU A 64 20.56 30.60 25.27
C LEU A 64 19.53 30.28 26.37
N PRO A 65 19.69 30.84 27.58
CA PRO A 65 18.72 30.67 28.67
C PRO A 65 17.34 31.27 28.37
N GLY A 66 17.22 32.05 27.29
CA GLY A 66 15.97 32.58 26.77
C GLY A 66 16.23 33.62 25.68
N ILE A 67 15.23 33.85 24.83
CA ILE A 67 15.26 34.91 23.81
C ILE A 67 13.97 35.73 23.86
N PRO A 68 14.02 37.05 23.59
CA PRO A 68 12.83 37.87 23.49
C PRO A 68 11.89 37.38 22.38
N ILE A 69 10.58 37.41 22.64
CA ILE A 69 9.55 37.02 21.66
C ILE A 69 9.67 37.80 20.34
N LYS A 70 10.16 39.04 20.41
CA LYS A 70 10.42 39.87 19.23
C LYS A 70 11.35 39.18 18.23
N ILE A 71 12.43 38.58 18.71
CA ILE A 71 13.41 37.88 17.84
C ILE A 71 12.75 36.67 17.18
N VAL A 72 11.91 35.93 17.91
CA VAL A 72 11.16 34.79 17.37
C VAL A 72 10.19 35.24 16.26
N MET A 73 9.49 36.35 16.47
CA MET A 73 8.55 36.89 15.47
C MET A 73 9.29 37.32 14.18
N GLU A 74 10.44 37.96 14.32
CA GLU A 74 11.30 38.35 13.20
C GLU A 74 11.85 37.10 12.46
N ALA A 75 12.29 36.07 13.20
CA ALA A 75 12.75 34.81 12.64
C ALA A 75 11.64 34.11 11.83
N ILE A 76 10.40 34.07 12.35
CA ILE A 76 9.25 33.51 11.62
C ILE A 76 8.98 34.29 10.33
N GLN A 77 9.06 35.61 10.37
CA GLN A 77 8.84 36.46 9.20
C GLN A 77 9.92 36.22 8.14
N GLN A 78 11.19 36.23 8.54
CA GLN A 78 12.34 35.97 7.67
C GLN A 78 12.26 34.57 7.05
N ALA A 79 11.93 33.55 7.86
CA ALA A 79 11.74 32.19 7.37
C ALA A 79 10.54 32.06 6.42
N SER A 80 9.47 32.81 6.64
CA SER A 80 8.30 32.82 5.75
C SER A 80 8.65 33.33 4.35
N VAL A 81 9.54 34.33 4.26
CA VAL A 81 10.06 34.84 2.98
C VAL A 81 10.89 33.75 2.30
N ALA A 82 11.90 33.21 2.98
CA ALA A 82 12.77 32.17 2.43
C ALA A 82 12.01 30.92 1.98
N LYS A 83 11.03 30.47 2.78
CA LYS A 83 10.15 29.35 2.45
C LYS A 83 9.39 29.59 1.13
N LYS A 84 8.94 30.83 0.86
CA LYS A 84 8.26 31.16 -0.40
C LYS A 84 9.21 31.07 -1.59
N GLU A 85 10.45 31.50 -1.43
CA GLU A 85 11.48 31.39 -2.47
C GLU A 85 11.79 29.93 -2.80
N ILE A 86 11.98 29.09 -1.77
CA ILE A 86 12.17 27.64 -1.93
C ILE A 86 10.97 27.02 -2.66
N LEU A 87 9.74 27.34 -2.23
CA LEU A 87 8.53 26.86 -2.88
C LEU A 87 8.43 27.31 -4.35
N GLN A 88 8.83 28.54 -4.67
CA GLN A 88 8.86 29.02 -6.05
C GLN A 88 9.81 28.20 -6.91
N ILE A 89 11.01 27.88 -6.40
CA ILE A 89 11.99 27.05 -7.10
C ILE A 89 11.46 25.61 -7.27
N MET A 90 10.90 25.01 -6.21
CA MET A 90 10.29 23.67 -6.27
C MET A 90 9.18 23.60 -7.32
N ASN A 91 8.32 24.63 -7.37
CA ASN A 91 7.20 24.70 -8.30
C ASN A 91 7.63 24.84 -9.77
N LYS A 92 8.85 25.35 -10.06
CA LYS A 92 9.40 25.33 -11.43
C LYS A 92 9.62 23.89 -11.92
N THR A 93 9.88 22.95 -11.02
CA THR A 93 10.11 21.54 -11.34
C THR A 93 8.80 20.74 -11.31
N ILE A 94 7.99 20.88 -10.26
CA ILE A 94 6.70 20.18 -10.14
C ILE A 94 5.73 20.97 -9.26
N ALA A 95 4.76 21.63 -9.88
CA ALA A 95 3.79 22.47 -9.17
C ALA A 95 2.54 21.70 -8.67
N LYS A 96 2.23 20.55 -9.27
CA LYS A 96 1.05 19.75 -8.94
C LYS A 96 1.39 18.26 -8.93
N PRO A 97 0.67 17.45 -8.13
CA PRO A 97 0.75 15.99 -8.24
C PRO A 97 0.50 15.52 -9.67
N ARG A 98 1.15 14.43 -10.07
CA ARG A 98 0.85 13.75 -11.33
C ARG A 98 -0.63 13.33 -11.37
N ALA A 99 -1.25 13.42 -12.54
CA ALA A 99 -2.64 13.03 -12.75
C ALA A 99 -2.87 11.53 -12.48
N SER A 100 -1.91 10.69 -12.87
CA SER A 100 -1.91 9.25 -12.62
C SER A 100 -0.70 8.82 -11.80
N ARG A 101 -0.81 7.64 -11.17
CA ARG A 101 0.33 6.96 -10.57
C ARG A 101 1.29 6.49 -11.67
N LYS A 102 2.53 6.16 -11.30
CA LYS A 102 3.45 5.51 -12.23
C LYS A 102 2.84 4.19 -12.73
N GLU A 103 3.10 3.83 -13.98
CA GLU A 103 2.60 2.59 -14.58
C GLU A 103 3.10 1.35 -13.84
N ASN A 104 4.34 1.37 -13.35
CA ASN A 104 4.91 0.31 -12.52
C ASN A 104 4.65 0.47 -11.02
N GLY A 105 3.69 1.31 -10.65
CA GLY A 105 3.32 1.52 -9.25
C GLY A 105 2.46 0.39 -8.68
N PRO A 106 2.21 0.42 -7.36
CA PRO A 106 1.34 -0.55 -6.74
C PRO A 106 -0.11 -0.34 -7.17
N VAL A 107 -0.80 -1.47 -7.38
CA VAL A 107 -2.20 -1.53 -7.81
C VAL A 107 -3.03 -2.19 -6.72
N VAL A 108 -4.27 -1.73 -6.59
CA VAL A 108 -5.27 -2.33 -5.71
C VAL A 108 -6.44 -2.72 -6.56
N GLU A 109 -6.87 -3.96 -6.44
CA GLU A 109 -8.02 -4.48 -7.15
C GLU A 109 -8.93 -5.25 -6.22
N THR A 110 -10.22 -5.20 -6.54
CA THR A 110 -11.24 -5.91 -5.83
C THR A 110 -11.58 -7.18 -6.60
N VAL A 111 -11.48 -8.31 -5.93
CA VAL A 111 -11.84 -9.63 -6.46
C VAL A 111 -13.12 -10.07 -5.77
N GLN A 112 -14.15 -10.37 -6.56
CA GLN A 112 -15.36 -11.01 -6.07
C GLN A 112 -15.25 -12.52 -6.20
N VAL A 113 -15.53 -13.22 -5.10
CA VAL A 113 -15.51 -14.66 -4.95
C VAL A 113 -16.88 -15.08 -4.41
N PRO A 114 -17.70 -15.79 -5.19
CA PRO A 114 -19.00 -16.27 -4.74
C PRO A 114 -18.88 -17.12 -3.46
N LEU A 115 -19.88 -17.05 -2.57
CA LEU A 115 -19.91 -17.83 -1.32
C LEU A 115 -19.64 -19.33 -1.54
N SER A 116 -20.15 -19.91 -2.63
CA SER A 116 -19.92 -21.31 -2.99
C SER A 116 -18.45 -21.66 -3.21
N LYS A 117 -17.65 -20.70 -3.70
CA LYS A 117 -16.22 -20.89 -4.01
C LYS A 117 -15.31 -20.39 -2.89
N ARG A 118 -15.82 -19.62 -1.94
CA ARG A 118 -15.06 -19.02 -0.83
C ARG A 118 -14.22 -20.04 -0.05
N SER A 119 -14.80 -21.19 0.31
CA SER A 119 -14.09 -22.22 1.08
C SER A 119 -12.88 -22.79 0.34
N LYS A 120 -13.01 -23.00 -0.99
CA LYS A 120 -11.91 -23.44 -1.86
C LYS A 120 -10.88 -22.32 -2.06
N PHE A 121 -11.34 -21.09 -2.23
CA PHE A 121 -10.51 -19.91 -2.40
C PHE A 121 -9.59 -19.65 -1.20
N VAL A 122 -10.16 -19.62 0.02
CA VAL A 122 -9.41 -19.39 1.25
C VAL A 122 -8.53 -20.59 1.60
N GLY A 123 -9.03 -21.81 1.34
CA GLY A 123 -8.37 -23.05 1.72
C GLY A 123 -8.41 -23.30 3.24
N PRO A 124 -8.01 -24.51 3.69
CA PRO A 124 -8.04 -24.86 5.11
C PRO A 124 -7.13 -23.93 5.92
N GLY A 125 -7.70 -23.22 6.89
CA GLY A 125 -6.96 -22.26 7.73
C GLY A 125 -6.33 -21.09 6.98
N GLY A 126 -6.82 -20.74 5.78
CA GLY A 126 -6.27 -19.66 4.96
C GLY A 126 -4.99 -20.03 4.21
N TYR A 127 -4.71 -21.34 4.03
CA TYR A 127 -3.50 -21.82 3.37
C TYR A 127 -3.30 -21.22 1.97
N ASN A 128 -4.35 -21.20 1.14
CA ASN A 128 -4.27 -20.71 -0.23
C ASN A 128 -3.96 -19.21 -0.29
N LEU A 129 -4.52 -18.43 0.64
CA LEU A 129 -4.21 -17.00 0.75
C LEU A 129 -2.76 -16.79 1.12
N LYS A 130 -2.25 -17.51 2.12
CA LYS A 130 -0.84 -17.40 2.53
C LYS A 130 0.11 -17.82 1.42
N LYS A 131 -0.22 -18.88 0.69
CA LYS A 131 0.54 -19.36 -0.46
C LYS A 131 0.56 -18.31 -1.58
N LEU A 132 -0.60 -17.77 -1.95
CA LEU A 132 -0.73 -16.70 -2.94
C LEU A 132 0.16 -15.50 -2.59
N GLN A 133 0.10 -15.03 -1.33
CA GLN A 133 0.90 -13.90 -0.87
C GLN A 133 2.41 -14.21 -0.91
N ALA A 134 2.81 -15.44 -0.58
CA ALA A 134 4.21 -15.86 -0.60
C ALA A 134 4.79 -16.00 -2.03
N GLU A 135 3.99 -16.50 -2.98
CA GLU A 135 4.45 -16.74 -4.36
C GLU A 135 4.44 -15.47 -5.20
N THR A 136 3.41 -14.63 -5.07
CA THR A 136 3.22 -13.44 -5.93
C THR A 136 3.65 -12.13 -5.25
N GLY A 137 3.87 -12.14 -3.93
CA GLY A 137 4.21 -10.95 -3.16
C GLY A 137 3.05 -9.96 -2.99
N VAL A 138 1.81 -10.36 -3.32
CA VAL A 138 0.61 -9.54 -3.08
C VAL A 138 0.17 -9.62 -1.62
N THR A 139 -0.62 -8.64 -1.19
CA THR A 139 -1.32 -8.66 0.09
C THR A 139 -2.81 -8.76 -0.18
N ILE A 140 -3.44 -9.84 0.29
CA ILE A 140 -4.88 -10.01 0.19
C ILE A 140 -5.54 -9.72 1.54
N SER A 141 -6.65 -9.01 1.52
CA SER A 141 -7.44 -8.66 2.70
C SER A 141 -8.92 -8.88 2.40
N GLN A 142 -9.62 -9.55 3.29
CA GLN A 142 -11.05 -9.75 3.16
C GLN A 142 -11.78 -8.45 3.52
N MET A 143 -12.66 -7.97 2.63
CA MET A 143 -13.52 -6.82 2.90
C MET A 143 -14.90 -7.25 3.40
N ASP A 144 -15.50 -8.24 2.75
CA ASP A 144 -16.76 -8.86 3.14
C ASP A 144 -16.76 -10.36 2.80
N GLU A 145 -17.90 -11.06 2.86
CA GLU A 145 -17.92 -12.51 2.61
C GLU A 145 -17.62 -12.88 1.15
N GLU A 146 -17.95 -12.02 0.20
CA GLU A 146 -17.78 -12.27 -1.24
C GLU A 146 -16.67 -11.41 -1.86
N THR A 147 -16.13 -10.45 -1.14
CA THR A 147 -15.24 -9.41 -1.67
C THR A 147 -13.91 -9.41 -0.95
N PHE A 148 -12.85 -9.54 -1.75
CA PHE A 148 -11.46 -9.47 -1.30
C PHE A 148 -10.74 -8.30 -1.99
N SER A 149 -9.95 -7.56 -1.23
CA SER A 149 -9.05 -6.53 -1.74
C SER A 149 -7.66 -7.13 -1.89
N VAL A 150 -7.11 -7.05 -3.10
CA VAL A 150 -5.76 -7.49 -3.43
C VAL A 150 -4.91 -6.24 -3.68
N PHE A 151 -3.87 -6.06 -2.87
CA PHE A 151 -2.83 -5.07 -3.09
C PHE A 151 -1.63 -5.76 -3.72
N ALA A 152 -1.18 -5.30 -4.89
CA ALA A 152 0.04 -5.77 -5.50
C ALA A 152 1.08 -4.65 -5.60
N PRO A 153 2.37 -4.92 -5.32
CA PRO A 153 3.43 -3.92 -5.42
C PRO A 153 3.69 -3.48 -6.86
N THR A 154 3.40 -4.33 -7.84
CA THR A 154 3.55 -4.08 -9.28
C THR A 154 2.37 -4.65 -10.08
N PRO A 155 2.13 -4.17 -11.31
CA PRO A 155 1.12 -4.76 -12.18
C PRO A 155 1.39 -6.23 -12.55
N SER A 156 2.67 -6.64 -12.66
CA SER A 156 3.04 -8.05 -12.93
C SER A 156 2.59 -8.97 -11.79
N ALA A 157 2.87 -8.57 -10.55
CA ALA A 157 2.43 -9.32 -9.37
C ALA A 157 0.91 -9.43 -9.30
N MET A 158 0.18 -8.39 -9.73
CA MET A 158 -1.28 -8.45 -9.83
C MET A 158 -1.76 -9.45 -10.90
N HIS A 159 -1.08 -9.50 -12.04
CA HIS A 159 -1.42 -10.45 -13.10
C HIS A 159 -1.23 -11.90 -12.65
N GLU A 160 -0.07 -12.20 -12.04
CA GLU A 160 0.21 -13.53 -11.48
C GLU A 160 -0.80 -13.90 -10.39
N ALA A 161 -1.16 -12.94 -9.52
CA ALA A 161 -2.20 -13.15 -8.52
C ALA A 161 -3.56 -13.44 -9.15
N ARG A 162 -3.98 -12.70 -10.18
CA ARG A 162 -5.23 -12.98 -10.91
C ARG A 162 -5.24 -14.36 -11.54
N ASP A 163 -4.12 -14.78 -12.12
CA ASP A 163 -4.00 -16.09 -12.76
C ASP A 163 -4.12 -17.20 -11.72
N PHE A 164 -3.44 -17.06 -10.59
CA PHE A 164 -3.53 -17.99 -9.46
C PHE A 164 -4.94 -18.06 -8.86
N ILE A 165 -5.60 -16.90 -8.66
CA ILE A 165 -6.98 -16.83 -8.17
C ILE A 165 -7.92 -17.53 -9.16
N THR A 166 -7.75 -17.27 -10.44
CA THR A 166 -8.54 -17.88 -11.52
C THR A 166 -8.30 -19.38 -11.58
N GLU A 167 -7.09 -19.87 -11.32
CA GLU A 167 -6.78 -21.29 -11.26
C GLU A 167 -7.45 -22.01 -10.07
N ILE A 168 -7.47 -21.40 -8.89
CA ILE A 168 -8.15 -21.97 -7.71
C ILE A 168 -9.67 -21.94 -7.87
N CYS A 169 -10.20 -20.84 -8.43
CA CYS A 169 -11.62 -20.63 -8.64
C CYS A 169 -12.14 -21.21 -9.96
N LYS A 170 -11.24 -21.71 -10.82
CA LYS A 170 -11.62 -22.47 -12.02
C LYS A 170 -12.51 -23.60 -11.54
N ASP A 171 -13.67 -23.67 -12.18
CA ASP A 171 -14.59 -24.76 -11.96
C ASP A 171 -13.79 -26.04 -12.21
N ASP A 172 -13.60 -26.84 -11.15
CA ASP A 172 -13.81 -28.26 -11.35
C ASP A 172 -15.20 -28.29 -11.92
N GLN A 173 -15.31 -28.42 -13.25
CA GLN A 173 -16.60 -28.56 -13.87
C GLN A 173 -17.23 -29.79 -13.22
N GLU A 174 -18.03 -29.60 -12.17
CA GLU A 174 -19.36 -30.15 -12.17
C GLU A 174 -19.95 -29.67 -13.50
N GLN A 175 -19.62 -30.39 -14.58
CA GLN A 175 -20.39 -30.33 -15.79
C GLN A 175 -21.82 -30.48 -15.29
N GLN A 176 -22.65 -29.46 -15.47
CA GLN A 176 -24.04 -29.54 -15.10
C GLN A 176 -24.61 -30.69 -15.92
N LEU A 177 -24.64 -31.88 -15.32
CA LEU A 177 -25.08 -33.09 -16.00
C LEU A 177 -26.57 -32.90 -16.21
N GLU A 178 -26.97 -32.66 -17.45
CA GLU A 178 -28.37 -32.56 -17.81
C GLU A 178 -29.08 -33.89 -17.54
N PHE A 179 -30.24 -33.81 -16.87
CA PHE A 179 -31.04 -34.99 -16.57
C PHE A 179 -31.53 -35.65 -17.87
N GLY A 180 -31.18 -36.93 -18.05
CA GLY A 180 -31.54 -37.72 -19.23
C GLY A 180 -30.50 -37.69 -20.37
N ALA A 181 -29.43 -36.92 -20.25
CA ALA A 181 -28.33 -36.97 -21.21
C ALA A 181 -27.44 -38.21 -21.02
N VAL A 182 -26.86 -38.70 -22.12
CA VAL A 182 -25.97 -39.88 -22.14
C VAL A 182 -24.52 -39.41 -22.17
N TYR A 183 -23.74 -39.82 -21.18
CA TYR A 183 -22.33 -39.44 -21.02
C TYR A 183 -21.41 -40.64 -21.18
N THR A 184 -20.22 -40.41 -21.71
CA THR A 184 -19.15 -41.42 -21.76
C THR A 184 -18.37 -41.38 -20.45
N ALA A 185 -18.21 -42.52 -19.78
CA ALA A 185 -17.48 -42.63 -18.52
C ALA A 185 -16.22 -43.48 -18.68
N THR A 186 -15.18 -43.17 -17.90
CA THR A 186 -13.96 -43.98 -17.81
C THR A 186 -14.09 -44.97 -16.66
N ILE A 187 -13.82 -46.25 -16.93
CA ILE A 187 -13.77 -47.30 -15.92
C ILE A 187 -12.46 -47.19 -15.16
N THR A 188 -12.54 -47.05 -13.83
CA THR A 188 -11.37 -46.93 -12.95
C THR A 188 -11.02 -48.25 -12.27
N GLU A 189 -12.02 -49.03 -11.87
CA GLU A 189 -11.84 -50.28 -11.14
C GLU A 189 -13.02 -51.21 -11.43
N ILE A 190 -12.77 -52.52 -11.48
CA ILE A 190 -13.81 -53.55 -11.63
C ILE A 190 -13.88 -54.34 -10.31
N ARG A 191 -15.09 -54.52 -9.78
CA ARG A 191 -15.36 -55.28 -8.56
C ARG A 191 -16.43 -56.33 -8.81
N ASP A 192 -16.51 -57.33 -7.94
CA ASP A 192 -17.49 -58.42 -8.07
C ASP A 192 -18.95 -57.91 -8.07
N THR A 193 -19.22 -56.78 -7.40
CA THR A 193 -20.56 -56.17 -7.29
C THR A 193 -20.86 -55.12 -8.38
N GLY A 194 -19.88 -54.72 -9.19
CA GLY A 194 -20.07 -53.64 -10.16
C GLY A 194 -18.78 -53.03 -10.71
N VAL A 195 -18.94 -51.96 -11.48
CA VAL A 195 -17.84 -51.23 -12.11
C VAL A 195 -17.76 -49.83 -11.55
N MET A 196 -16.58 -49.41 -11.13
CA MET A 196 -16.34 -48.07 -10.60
C MET A 196 -16.01 -47.13 -11.76
N VAL A 197 -16.87 -46.14 -12.00
CA VAL A 197 -16.76 -45.24 -13.14
C VAL A 197 -16.54 -43.79 -12.72
N LYS A 198 -15.84 -43.03 -13.56
CA LYS A 198 -15.71 -41.58 -13.46
C LYS A 198 -16.13 -40.93 -14.77
N LEU A 199 -16.97 -39.91 -14.69
CA LEU A 199 -17.39 -39.12 -15.85
C LEU A 199 -16.33 -38.08 -16.24
N TYR A 200 -15.63 -37.53 -15.25
CA TYR A 200 -14.56 -36.55 -15.42
C TYR A 200 -13.45 -36.78 -14.38
N PRO A 201 -12.21 -36.33 -14.63
CA PRO A 201 -11.03 -36.72 -13.84
C PRO A 201 -11.15 -36.45 -12.33
N ASN A 202 -11.79 -35.33 -11.97
CA ASN A 202 -11.90 -34.84 -10.60
C ASN A 202 -13.15 -35.38 -9.86
N MET A 203 -13.95 -36.23 -10.51
CA MET A 203 -15.09 -36.89 -9.87
C MET A 203 -14.63 -38.00 -8.93
N THR A 204 -15.26 -38.12 -7.76
CA THR A 204 -15.17 -39.33 -6.93
C THR A 204 -15.76 -40.50 -7.73
N ALA A 205 -15.04 -41.63 -7.78
CA ALA A 205 -15.50 -42.77 -8.54
C ALA A 205 -16.83 -43.31 -7.96
N VAL A 206 -17.82 -43.58 -8.81
CA VAL A 206 -19.15 -44.04 -8.42
C VAL A 206 -19.35 -45.48 -8.87
N LEU A 207 -19.96 -46.30 -8.01
CA LEU A 207 -20.22 -47.71 -8.30
C LEU A 207 -21.46 -47.85 -9.19
N LEU A 208 -21.27 -48.46 -10.35
CA LEU A 208 -22.34 -48.89 -11.24
C LEU A 208 -22.58 -50.38 -11.02
N HIS A 209 -23.71 -50.71 -10.38
CA HIS A 209 -24.02 -52.09 -9.99
C HIS A 209 -24.28 -52.98 -11.21
N ASN A 210 -23.95 -54.28 -11.11
CA ASN A 210 -24.09 -55.23 -12.22
C ASN A 210 -25.51 -55.31 -12.82
N THR A 211 -26.55 -54.97 -12.04
CA THR A 211 -27.95 -54.95 -12.48
C THR A 211 -28.28 -53.83 -13.47
N GLN A 212 -27.42 -52.81 -13.55
CA GLN A 212 -27.58 -51.64 -14.43
C GLN A 212 -26.73 -51.74 -15.70
N LEU A 213 -25.97 -52.83 -15.87
CA LEU A 213 -25.15 -53.08 -17.05
C LEU A 213 -25.99 -53.76 -18.14
N ASP A 214 -25.80 -53.31 -19.38
CA ASP A 214 -26.48 -53.90 -20.54
C ASP A 214 -25.98 -55.35 -20.77
N GLN A 215 -26.92 -56.28 -20.94
CA GLN A 215 -26.61 -57.68 -21.23
C GLN A 215 -26.60 -57.88 -22.73
N ARG A 216 -25.50 -57.48 -23.39
CA ARG A 216 -25.26 -57.90 -24.77
C ARG A 216 -24.58 -59.27 -24.77
N LYS A 217 -25.29 -60.26 -25.33
CA LYS A 217 -24.72 -61.55 -25.70
C LYS A 217 -23.71 -61.40 -26.82
#